data_AF-A0A1G2W8V8-F1
#
_entry.id   AF-A0A1G2W8V8-F1
#
_cell.length_a   1.000
_cell.length_b   1.000
_cell.length_c   1.000
_cell.angle_alpha   90.00
_cell.angle_beta   90.00
_cell.angle_gamma   90.00
#
_symmetry.space_group_name_H-M   'P 1'
#
loop_
_entity.id
_entity.type
_entity.pdbx_description
1 polymer ?
#
loop_
_entity_poly.entity_id
_entity_poly.type
_entity_poly.pdbx_seq_one_letter_code
_entity_poly.pdbx_strand_id
1 'polypeptide(L)'
;MIRTISILASLAAIAAPASAQPIGENPPTKTIQCIEVGGRLIPAVCKVPGSRLDLREDICTCPDGGQRVEVAICAKGQTPPPEGRTLNRARATAARDGTLAGDTVDGRPICVAPRRP
;
A
#
# COMPACT_ATOMS: atom_id res chain seq x y z
N MET A 1 21.61 0.17 -52.37
CA MET A 1 20.69 1.14 -51.76
C MET A 1 20.35 0.65 -50.36
N ILE A 2 20.94 1.27 -49.34
CA ILE A 2 20.87 0.82 -47.94
C ILE A 2 19.61 1.42 -47.31
N ARG A 3 18.67 0.57 -46.88
CA ARG A 3 17.43 0.96 -46.18
C ARG A 3 17.69 0.95 -44.69
N THR A 4 17.93 2.14 -44.13
CA THR A 4 18.12 2.38 -42.70
C THR A 4 16.81 2.16 -41.96
N ILE A 5 16.76 1.15 -41.07
CA ILE A 5 15.63 0.89 -40.18
C ILE A 5 15.94 1.56 -38.85
N SER A 6 15.19 2.61 -38.50
CA SER A 6 15.28 3.28 -37.20
C SER A 6 14.15 2.79 -36.30
N ILE A 7 14.50 2.00 -35.27
CA ILE A 7 13.59 1.58 -34.20
C ILE A 7 13.71 2.62 -33.09
N LEU A 8 12.70 3.49 -32.95
CA LEU A 8 12.55 4.36 -31.78
C LEU A 8 11.94 3.55 -30.63
N ALA A 9 12.72 3.32 -29.59
CA ALA A 9 12.26 2.76 -28.33
C ALA A 9 11.75 3.88 -27.41
N SER A 10 10.43 3.98 -27.29
CA SER A 10 9.76 4.91 -26.37
C SER A 10 9.80 4.34 -24.95
N LEU A 11 10.66 4.87 -24.07
CA LEU A 11 10.60 4.61 -22.63
C LEU A 11 9.37 5.32 -22.04
N ALA A 12 8.31 4.57 -21.76
CA ALA A 12 7.18 5.04 -20.97
C ALA A 12 7.55 5.01 -19.48
N ALA A 13 7.88 6.18 -18.90
CA ALA A 13 8.01 6.34 -17.47
C ALA A 13 6.61 6.30 -16.82
N ILE A 14 6.23 5.15 -16.29
CA ILE A 14 5.05 5.00 -15.43
C ILE A 14 5.34 5.67 -14.08
N ALA A 15 4.91 6.93 -13.94
CA ALA A 15 4.83 7.60 -12.66
C ALA A 15 3.72 6.94 -11.83
N ALA A 16 4.10 6.25 -10.76
CA ALA A 16 3.13 5.66 -9.83
C ALA A 16 2.29 6.79 -9.17
N PRO A 17 0.95 6.68 -9.16
CA PRO A 17 0.11 7.69 -8.54
C PRO A 17 0.36 7.73 -7.03
N ALA A 18 0.83 8.88 -6.55
CA ALA A 18 0.85 9.23 -5.14
C ALA A 18 -0.61 9.38 -4.65
N SER A 19 -1.14 8.37 -3.96
CA SER A 19 -2.44 8.49 -3.29
C SER A 19 -2.24 8.88 -1.82
N ALA A 20 -2.96 9.92 -1.38
CA ALA A 20 -3.06 10.26 0.03
C ALA A 20 -3.69 9.09 0.81
N GLN A 21 -3.38 8.98 2.10
CA GLN A 21 -4.13 8.07 2.97
C GLN A 21 -5.59 8.55 3.09
N PRO A 22 -6.58 7.69 3.36
CA PRO A 22 -7.97 8.13 3.53
C PRO A 22 -8.09 9.09 4.73
N ILE A 23 -8.11 10.39 4.44
CA ILE A 23 -8.17 11.49 5.44
C ILE A 23 -9.62 11.96 5.70
N GLY A 24 -10.60 11.42 4.95
CA GLY A 24 -12.00 11.87 4.99
C GLY A 24 -12.92 11.13 5.96
N GLU A 25 -12.53 9.96 6.49
CA GLU A 25 -13.35 9.16 7.41
C GLU A 25 -12.79 9.18 8.83
N ASN A 26 -13.65 9.44 9.81
CA ASN A 26 -13.33 9.38 11.23
C ASN A 26 -14.41 8.60 12.01
N PRO A 27 -14.12 7.41 12.56
CA PRO A 27 -12.84 6.70 12.47
C PRO A 27 -12.61 6.13 11.05
N PRO A 28 -11.36 6.05 10.59
CA PRO A 28 -11.07 5.45 9.29
C PRO A 28 -11.47 3.96 9.28
N THR A 29 -12.11 3.52 8.21
CA THR A 29 -12.49 2.11 8.03
C THR A 29 -11.43 1.30 7.28
N LYS A 30 -10.51 1.99 6.60
CA LYS A 30 -9.43 1.42 5.80
C LYS A 30 -8.14 2.21 5.96
N THR A 31 -7.02 1.59 5.59
CA THR A 31 -5.72 2.25 5.52
C THR A 31 -4.89 1.67 4.38
N ILE A 32 -3.76 2.31 4.09
CA ILE A 32 -2.78 1.80 3.12
C ILE A 32 -1.59 1.21 3.85
N GLN A 33 -1.19 0.01 3.44
CA GLN A 33 0.07 -0.62 3.79
C GLN A 33 1.01 -0.63 2.59
N CYS A 34 2.31 -0.52 2.87
CA CYS A 34 3.34 -0.75 1.87
C CYS A 34 3.80 -2.20 1.96
N ILE A 35 3.68 -2.93 0.85
CA ILE A 35 3.92 -4.37 0.78
C ILE A 35 4.94 -4.65 -0.32
N GLU A 36 6.08 -5.26 -0.01
CA GLU A 36 7.02 -5.71 -1.04
C GLU A 36 6.47 -6.92 -1.81
N VAL A 37 7.09 -7.28 -2.95
CA VAL A 37 6.64 -8.38 -3.81
C VAL A 37 6.54 -9.74 -3.08
N GLY A 38 7.36 -9.95 -2.04
CA GLY A 38 7.31 -11.14 -1.18
C GLY A 38 6.20 -11.15 -0.12
N GLY A 39 5.40 -10.08 -0.04
CA GLY A 39 4.27 -9.94 0.88
C GLY A 39 4.63 -9.43 2.28
N ARG A 40 5.89 -9.04 2.51
CA ARG A 40 6.32 -8.43 3.76
C ARG A 40 5.94 -6.95 3.79
N LEU A 41 5.63 -6.46 4.99
CA LEU A 41 5.40 -5.04 5.22
C LEU A 41 6.71 -4.26 5.17
N ILE A 42 6.68 -3.11 4.53
CA ILE A 42 7.74 -2.12 4.60
C ILE A 42 7.20 -0.79 5.15
N PRO A 43 8.03 0.03 5.81
CA PRO A 43 7.59 1.34 6.28
C PRO A 43 7.20 2.26 5.12
N ALA A 44 6.07 2.95 5.26
CA ALA A 44 5.75 4.07 4.39
C ALA A 44 6.65 5.27 4.74
N VAL A 45 7.12 5.98 3.71
CA VAL A 45 7.88 7.22 3.90
C VAL A 45 6.96 8.38 3.57
N CYS A 46 6.57 9.11 4.61
CA CYS A 46 5.70 10.28 4.49
C CYS A 46 6.54 11.55 4.48
N LYS A 47 6.31 12.41 3.48
CA LYS A 47 6.81 13.79 3.52
C LYS A 47 5.85 14.62 4.34
N VAL A 48 6.35 15.15 5.45
CA VAL A 48 5.66 16.18 6.23
C VAL A 48 6.28 17.53 5.86
N PRO A 49 5.48 18.55 5.50
CA PRO A 49 6.00 19.90 5.33
C PRO A 49 6.59 20.39 6.65
N GLY A 50 7.73 21.10 6.60
CA GLY A 50 8.45 21.57 7.80
C GLY A 50 7.76 22.69 8.58
N SER A 51 6.52 23.05 8.21
CA SER A 51 5.73 24.10 8.86
C SER A 51 4.92 23.51 10.01
N ARG A 52 4.98 24.12 11.19
CA ARG A 52 4.12 23.73 12.34
C ARG A 52 2.63 24.03 12.13
N LEU A 53 2.28 24.82 11.11
CA LEU A 53 0.90 25.20 10.80
C LEU A 53 0.18 24.22 9.87
N ASP A 54 0.92 23.42 9.09
CA ASP A 54 0.33 22.42 8.20
C ASP A 54 0.88 21.04 8.59
N LEU A 55 0.11 20.31 9.39
CA LEU A 55 0.46 18.96 9.86
C LEU A 55 0.00 17.87 8.89
N ARG A 56 -0.48 18.24 7.70
CA ARG A 56 -0.88 17.25 6.70
C ARG A 56 0.37 16.55 6.18
N GLU A 57 0.41 15.23 6.32
CA GLU A 57 1.35 14.39 5.58
C GLU A 57 0.97 14.50 4.10
N ASP A 58 1.62 15.40 3.35
CA ASP A 58 1.21 15.73 1.98
C ASP A 58 1.15 14.47 1.11
N ILE A 59 2.16 13.59 1.23
CA ILE A 59 2.26 12.36 0.44
C ILE A 59 3.08 11.29 1.17
N CYS A 60 2.48 10.12 1.41
CA CYS A 60 3.19 8.90 1.82
C CYS A 60 3.46 7.99 0.61
N THR A 61 4.73 7.62 0.42
CA THR A 61 5.18 6.72 -0.64
C THR A 61 5.65 5.37 -0.08
N CYS A 62 5.50 4.31 -0.87
CA CYS A 62 6.08 3.00 -0.57
C CYS A 62 7.46 2.91 -1.25
N PRO A 63 8.56 2.94 -0.49
CA PRO A 63 9.91 2.86 -1.06
C PRO A 63 10.24 1.43 -1.53
N ASP A 64 11.43 1.24 -2.11
CA ASP A 64 12.03 -0.08 -2.38
C ASP A 64 11.17 -1.03 -3.22
N GLY A 65 10.37 -0.48 -4.14
CA GLY A 65 9.47 -1.24 -5.00
C GLY A 65 8.23 -1.80 -4.28
N GLY A 66 7.96 -1.34 -3.06
CA GLY A 66 6.75 -1.67 -2.32
C GLY A 66 5.49 -1.16 -3.01
N GLN A 67 4.45 -1.97 -2.93
CA GLN A 67 3.14 -1.71 -3.50
C GLN A 67 2.22 -1.14 -2.43
N ARG A 68 1.41 -0.17 -2.84
CA ARG A 68 0.37 0.41 -1.99
C ARG A 68 -0.81 -0.54 -1.99
N VAL A 69 -1.12 -1.09 -0.82
CA VAL A 69 -2.20 -2.07 -0.66
C VAL A 69 -3.22 -1.51 0.34
N GLU A 70 -4.46 -1.38 -0.12
CA GLU A 70 -5.59 -1.02 0.75
C GLU A 70 -5.94 -2.19 1.66
N VAL A 71 -6.15 -1.93 2.93
CA VAL A 71 -6.53 -2.95 3.91
C VAL A 71 -7.55 -2.39 4.90
N ALA A 72 -8.48 -3.24 5.33
CA ALA A 72 -9.48 -2.87 6.31
C ALA A 72 -8.86 -2.69 7.71
N ILE A 73 -9.36 -1.72 8.45
CA ILE A 73 -9.06 -1.60 9.88
C ILE A 73 -9.96 -2.58 10.64
N CYS A 74 -9.40 -3.29 11.62
CA CYS A 74 -10.14 -4.28 12.39
C CYS A 74 -11.32 -3.63 13.11
N ALA A 75 -12.49 -4.28 13.00
CA ALA A 75 -13.68 -3.87 13.74
C ALA A 75 -13.48 -4.03 15.25
N LYS A 76 -14.33 -3.39 16.06
CA LYS A 76 -14.27 -3.51 17.53
C LYS A 76 -14.37 -4.98 17.95
N GLY A 77 -13.40 -5.45 18.72
CA GLY A 77 -13.34 -6.84 19.21
C GLY A 77 -12.70 -7.84 18.23
N GLN A 78 -12.37 -7.43 17.00
CA GLN A 78 -11.60 -8.24 16.06
C GLN A 78 -10.10 -8.06 16.28
N THR A 79 -9.33 -9.13 16.12
CA THR A 79 -7.87 -9.07 16.11
C THR A 79 -7.32 -9.30 14.70
N PRO A 80 -6.22 -8.63 14.31
CA PRO A 80 -5.51 -8.95 13.08
C PRO A 80 -5.13 -10.43 13.02
N PRO A 81 -5.03 -11.03 11.82
CA PRO A 81 -4.38 -12.33 11.66
C PRO A 81 -2.95 -12.30 12.24
N PRO A 82 -2.46 -13.42 12.80
CA PRO A 82 -1.08 -13.48 13.27
C PRO A 82 -0.10 -13.26 12.12
N GLU A 83 0.99 -12.56 12.41
CA GLU A 83 2.09 -12.41 11.45
C GLU A 83 2.70 -13.77 11.11
N GLY A 84 3.01 -14.01 9.84
CA GLY A 84 3.56 -15.28 9.41
C GLY A 84 3.44 -15.53 7.91
N ARG A 85 3.83 -16.75 7.52
CA ARG A 85 3.92 -17.14 6.10
C ARG A 85 2.58 -17.07 5.38
N THR A 86 1.49 -17.49 6.03
CA THR A 86 0.15 -17.48 5.42
C THR A 86 -0.32 -16.07 5.11
N LEU A 87 -0.16 -15.15 6.08
CA LEU A 87 -0.49 -13.74 5.88
C LEU A 87 0.38 -13.09 4.82
N ASN A 88 1.69 -13.37 4.80
CA ASN A 88 2.59 -12.85 3.77
C ASN A 88 2.22 -13.36 2.37
N ARG A 89 1.73 -14.59 2.23
CA ARG A 89 1.25 -15.06 0.92
C ARG A 89 0.04 -14.26 0.44
N ALA A 90 -0.94 -14.00 1.30
CA ALA A 90 -2.09 -13.17 0.94
C ALA A 90 -1.66 -11.75 0.55
N ARG A 91 -0.76 -11.15 1.33
CA ARG A 91 -0.14 -9.85 1.03
C ARG A 91 0.62 -9.83 -0.29
N ALA A 92 1.34 -10.90 -0.65
CA ALA A 92 2.06 -11.00 -1.92
C ALA A 92 1.10 -11.05 -3.12
N THR A 93 -0.07 -11.67 -2.96
CA THR A 93 -1.15 -11.60 -3.95
C THR A 93 -1.69 -10.16 -4.04
N ALA A 94 -2.03 -9.57 -2.89
CA ALA A 94 -2.57 -8.22 -2.81
C ALA A 94 -1.62 -7.12 -3.31
N ALA A 95 -0.30 -7.36 -3.28
CA ALA A 95 0.68 -6.47 -3.89
C ALA A 95 0.49 -6.33 -5.41
N ARG A 96 -0.22 -7.26 -6.07
CA ARG A 96 -0.46 -7.25 -7.52
C ARG A 96 -1.77 -6.56 -7.91
N ASP A 97 -2.80 -6.65 -7.08
CA ASP A 97 -4.13 -6.06 -7.33
C ASP A 97 -4.41 -4.78 -6.51
N GLY A 98 -3.59 -4.52 -5.48
CA GLY A 98 -3.62 -3.31 -4.67
C GLY A 98 -4.59 -3.37 -3.47
N THR A 99 -5.16 -4.52 -3.12
CA THR A 99 -6.12 -4.59 -2.00
C THR A 99 -6.13 -5.93 -1.25
N LEU A 100 -6.32 -5.85 0.06
CA LEU A 100 -6.62 -6.97 0.96
C LEU A 100 -8.10 -6.94 1.41
N ALA A 101 -8.91 -6.03 0.85
CA ALA A 101 -10.31 -5.89 1.24
C ALA A 101 -11.12 -7.12 0.80
N GLY A 102 -11.69 -7.83 1.78
CA GLY A 102 -12.44 -9.07 1.55
C GLY A 102 -11.59 -10.33 1.56
N ASP A 103 -10.26 -10.20 1.59
CA ASP A 103 -9.36 -11.35 1.70
C ASP A 103 -9.46 -12.00 3.08
N THR A 104 -9.18 -13.31 3.09
CA THR A 104 -9.20 -14.10 4.31
C THR A 104 -7.92 -14.92 4.47
N VAL A 105 -7.53 -15.13 5.72
CA VAL A 105 -6.46 -16.05 6.14
C VAL A 105 -7.04 -16.94 7.23
N ASP A 106 -6.93 -18.26 7.04
CA ASP A 106 -7.45 -19.26 7.98
C ASP A 106 -8.95 -19.05 8.32
N GLY A 107 -9.75 -18.69 7.31
CA GLY A 107 -11.18 -18.43 7.45
C GLY A 107 -11.53 -17.11 8.15
N ARG A 108 -10.54 -16.26 8.46
CA ARG A 108 -10.74 -14.96 9.12
C ARG A 108 -10.44 -13.81 8.16
N PRO A 109 -11.23 -12.72 8.19
CA PRO A 109 -10.95 -11.55 7.37
C PRO A 109 -9.61 -10.92 7.75
N ILE A 110 -8.85 -10.51 6.73
CA ILE A 110 -7.61 -9.76 6.93
C ILE A 110 -7.97 -8.32 7.31
N CYS A 111 -7.40 -7.87 8.42
CA CYS A 111 -7.52 -6.50 8.89
C CYS A 111 -6.25 -6.09 9.63
N VAL A 112 -6.09 -4.79 9.82
CA VAL A 112 -4.99 -4.22 10.61
C VAL A 112 -5.50 -3.53 11.85
N ALA A 113 -4.67 -3.52 12.89
CA ALA A 113 -5.00 -2.78 14.10
C ALA A 113 -5.15 -1.28 13.77
N PRO A 114 -6.12 -0.57 14.38
CA PRO A 114 -6.20 0.87 14.28
C PRO A 114 -4.86 1.50 14.71
N ARG A 115 -4.42 2.54 13.99
CA ARG A 115 -3.27 3.33 14.44
C ARG A 115 -3.65 4.00 15.75
N ARG A 116 -2.76 3.91 16.74
CA ARG A 116 -2.92 4.72 17.95
C ARG A 116 -2.64 6.19 17.56
N PRO A 117 -3.52 7.13 17.92
CA PRO A 117 -3.24 8.55 17.77
C PRO A 117 -2.05 8.99 18.62
#